data_AF-A0A2H9L4U1-F1
#
_entry.id   AF-A0A2H9L4U1-F1
#
_cell.length_a   1.000
_cell.length_b   1.000
_cell.length_c   1.000
_cell.angle_alpha   90.00
_cell.angle_beta   90.00
_cell.angle_gamma   90.00
#
_symmetry.space_group_name_H-M   'P 1'
#
loop_
_entity.id
_entity.type
_entity.pdbx_description
1 polymer ?
#
loop_
_entity_poly.entity_id
_entity_poly.type
_entity_poly.pdbx_seq_one_letter_code
_entity_poly.pdbx_strand_id
1 'polypeptide(L)'
;MDSWLLYALGAMLLLAGGNFAFKILAKDFDFAKTLENKTLPIALITLGCGAAIYLFVFPNAPPAMLTWLAAAVLCSLFGYFLVIAALNTGKVALVGAVLSLSTIVLALASVRFLGDTFTPTQAIALLLAICSVAILAL
;
A
#
# COMPACT_ATOMS: atom_id res chain seq x y z
N MET A 1 17.26 -16.19 -12.52
CA MET A 1 16.15 -15.46 -11.86
C MET A 1 16.24 -14.04 -12.36
N ASP A 2 15.22 -13.59 -13.09
CA ASP A 2 15.20 -12.23 -13.62
C ASP A 2 15.24 -11.21 -12.47
N SER A 3 16.03 -10.15 -12.68
CA SER A 3 16.31 -9.12 -11.67
C SER A 3 15.04 -8.48 -11.09
N TRP A 4 13.95 -8.40 -11.86
CA TRP A 4 12.67 -7.85 -11.41
C TRP A 4 12.04 -8.64 -10.26
N LEU A 5 12.17 -9.97 -10.25
CA LEU A 5 11.57 -10.82 -9.21
C LEU A 5 12.24 -10.58 -7.86
N LEU A 6 13.57 -10.42 -7.86
CA LEU A 6 14.33 -10.12 -6.65
C LEU A 6 13.94 -8.75 -6.07
N TYR A 7 13.79 -7.73 -6.92
CA TYR A 7 13.32 -6.41 -6.49
C TYR A 7 11.90 -6.45 -5.95
N ALA A 8 10.99 -7.21 -6.58
CA ALA A 8 9.62 -7.37 -6.12
C ALA A 8 9.55 -8.08 -4.76
N LEU A 9 10.35 -9.14 -4.56
CA LEU A 9 10.44 -9.86 -3.28
C LEU A 9 11.05 -8.99 -2.18
N GLY A 10 12.12 -8.24 -2.49
CA GLY A 10 12.71 -7.28 -1.56
C GLY A 10 11.71 -6.19 -1.15
N ALA A 11 10.99 -5.63 -2.11
CA ALA A 11 9.94 -4.65 -1.84
C ALA A 11 8.81 -5.24 -0.98
N MET A 12 8.35 -6.46 -1.28
CA MET A 12 7.34 -7.16 -0.49
C MET A 12 7.75 -7.27 0.98
N LEU A 13 8.99 -7.68 1.26
CA LEU A 13 9.49 -7.82 2.64
C LEU A 13 9.55 -6.48 3.37
N LEU A 14 10.04 -5.44 2.71
CA LEU A 14 10.11 -4.08 3.29
C LEU A 14 8.71 -3.51 3.57
N LEU A 15 7.79 -3.68 2.63
CA LEU A 15 6.39 -3.25 2.79
C LEU A 15 5.68 -4.04 3.89
N ALA A 16 5.91 -5.35 4.00
CA ALA A 16 5.38 -6.17 5.08
C ALA A 16 5.92 -5.73 6.44
N GLY A 17 7.22 -5.48 6.55
CA GLY A 17 7.85 -4.95 7.75
C GLY A 17 7.32 -3.56 8.14
N GLY A 18 7.20 -2.65 7.17
CA GLY A 18 6.60 -1.33 7.37
C GLY A 18 5.15 -1.39 7.83
N ASN A 19 4.35 -2.27 7.21
CA ASN A 19 2.97 -2.51 7.63
C ASN A 19 2.89 -3.09 9.04
N PHE A 20 3.77 -4.01 9.42
CA PHE A 20 3.80 -4.56 10.77
C PHE A 20 4.16 -3.49 11.82
N ALA A 21 5.20 -2.70 11.57
CA ALA A 21 5.61 -1.60 12.43
C ALA A 21 4.49 -0.55 12.57
N PHE A 22 3.83 -0.20 11.47
CA PHE A 22 2.68 0.72 11.47
C PHE A 22 1.53 0.19 12.33
N LYS A 23 1.22 -1.11 12.25
CA LYS A 23 0.15 -1.71 13.05
C LYS A 23 0.48 -1.81 14.53
N ILE A 24 1.74 -2.04 14.89
CA ILE A 24 2.22 -1.93 16.28
C ILE A 24 2.00 -0.50 16.77
N LEU A 25 2.46 0.48 16.00
CA LEU A 25 2.29 1.89 16.35
C LEU A 25 0.80 2.22 16.52
N ALA A 26 -0.05 1.85 15.56
CA ALA A 26 -1.49 2.12 15.59
C ALA A 26 -2.25 1.46 16.75
N LYS A 27 -1.75 0.35 17.31
CA LYS A 27 -2.34 -0.30 18.49
C LYS A 27 -2.16 0.55 19.75
N ASP A 28 -1.00 1.19 19.89
CA ASP A 28 -0.63 1.96 21.09
C ASP A 28 -0.87 3.47 20.92
N PHE A 29 -1.14 3.94 19.71
CA PHE A 29 -1.40 5.35 19.40
C PHE A 29 -2.90 5.67 19.35
N ASP A 30 -3.34 6.56 20.24
CA ASP A 30 -4.60 7.28 20.06
C ASP A 30 -4.42 8.33 18.94
N PHE A 31 -4.71 7.89 17.72
CA PHE A 31 -4.57 8.69 16.50
C PHE A 31 -5.38 9.98 16.57
N ALA A 32 -6.58 9.95 17.18
CA ALA A 32 -7.45 11.12 17.28
C ALA A 32 -6.81 12.21 18.16
N LYS A 33 -6.27 11.82 19.32
CA LYS A 33 -5.65 12.74 20.28
C LYS A 33 -4.29 13.29 19.80
N THR A 34 -3.59 12.54 18.94
CA THR A 34 -2.28 12.97 18.42
C THR A 34 -2.38 13.79 17.14
N LEU A 35 -3.38 13.54 16.28
CA LEU A 35 -3.66 14.41 15.12
C LEU A 35 -3.95 15.85 15.57
N GLU A 36 -4.65 16.01 16.68
CA GLU A 36 -5.08 17.32 17.20
C GLU A 36 -3.89 18.21 17.62
N ASN A 37 -2.77 17.62 18.08
CA ASN A 37 -1.60 18.35 18.59
C ASN A 37 -0.34 18.31 17.70
N LYS A 38 -0.24 17.37 16.76
CA LYS A 38 1.00 17.15 15.95
C LYS A 38 0.76 16.98 14.46
N THR A 39 -0.40 17.39 13.94
CA THR A 39 -0.69 17.37 12.49
C THR A 39 0.35 18.14 11.68
N LEU A 40 0.71 19.35 12.13
CA LEU A 40 1.60 20.23 11.38
C LEU A 40 3.05 19.69 11.26
N PRO A 41 3.73 19.25 12.35
CA PRO A 41 5.07 18.68 12.23
C PRO A 41 5.11 17.39 11.40
N ILE A 42 4.10 16.52 11.54
CA ILE A 42 4.03 15.27 10.78
C ILE A 42 3.84 15.54 9.29
N ALA A 43 2.96 16.49 8.94
CA ALA A 43 2.74 16.91 7.56
C ALA A 43 4.02 17.52 6.95
N LEU A 44 4.75 18.35 7.71
CA LEU A 44 6.00 18.97 7.27
C LEU A 44 7.12 17.93 7.05
N ILE A 45 7.27 16.95 7.95
CA ILE A 45 8.24 15.86 7.77
C ILE A 45 7.89 15.04 6.54
N THR A 46 6.61 14.70 6.36
CA THR A 46 6.14 13.92 5.21
C THR A 46 6.36 14.66 3.90
N LEU A 47 6.04 15.96 3.86
CA LEU A 47 6.33 16.85 2.72
C LEU A 47 7.83 16.96 2.46
N GLY A 48 8.64 17.11 3.49
CA GLY A 48 10.10 17.21 3.40
C GLY A 48 10.73 15.94 2.83
N CYS A 49 10.30 14.76 3.30
CA CYS A 49 10.74 13.47 2.76
C CYS A 49 10.28 13.28 1.31
N GLY A 50 9.03 13.64 0.99
CA GLY A 50 8.50 13.56 -0.38
C GLY A 50 9.26 14.46 -1.35
N ALA A 51 9.55 15.71 -0.94
CA ALA A 51 10.34 16.65 -1.71
C ALA A 51 11.79 16.20 -1.88
N ALA A 52 12.42 15.64 -0.85
CA ALA A 52 13.77 15.09 -0.94
C ALA A 52 13.83 13.91 -1.92
N ILE A 53 12.89 12.96 -1.82
CA ILE A 53 12.83 11.84 -2.78
C ILE A 53 12.64 12.37 -4.21
N TYR A 54 11.77 13.35 -4.42
CA TYR A 54 11.58 13.93 -5.75
C TYR A 54 12.85 14.58 -6.29
N LEU A 55 13.50 15.46 -5.51
CA LEU A 55 14.67 16.21 -5.96
C LEU A 55 15.91 15.32 -6.18
N PHE A 56 16.11 14.29 -5.35
CA PHE A 56 17.31 13.47 -5.41
C PHE A 56 17.15 12.19 -6.24
N VAL A 57 15.94 11.63 -6.34
CA VAL A 57 15.70 10.38 -7.08
C VAL A 57 15.09 10.64 -8.46
N PHE A 58 14.32 11.72 -8.62
CA PHE A 58 13.58 12.03 -9.86
C PHE A 58 13.83 13.46 -10.39
N PRO A 59 15.09 13.91 -10.54
CA PRO A 59 15.40 15.30 -10.88
C PRO A 59 14.84 15.78 -12.23
N ASN A 60 14.51 14.87 -13.15
CA ASN A 60 13.97 15.16 -14.48
C ASN A 60 12.55 14.62 -14.68
N ALA A 61 11.79 14.37 -13.61
CA ALA A 61 10.45 13.81 -13.74
C ALA A 61 9.47 14.76 -14.44
N PRO A 62 8.71 14.28 -15.43
CA PRO A 62 7.73 15.10 -16.14
C PRO A 62 6.58 15.52 -15.21
N PRO A 63 5.89 16.66 -15.48
CA PRO A 63 4.77 17.14 -14.65
C PRO A 63 3.65 16.10 -14.49
N ALA A 64 3.42 15.26 -15.51
CA ALA A 64 2.44 14.17 -15.44
C ALA A 64 2.79 13.11 -14.36
N MET A 65 4.08 12.87 -14.12
CA MET A 65 4.52 11.94 -13.07
C MET A 65 4.21 12.51 -11.68
N LEU A 66 4.33 13.82 -11.50
CA LEU A 66 3.97 14.49 -10.25
C LEU A 66 2.48 14.35 -9.92
N THR A 67 1.60 14.50 -10.91
CA THR A 67 0.15 14.33 -10.71
C THR A 67 -0.20 12.90 -10.29
N TRP A 68 0.39 11.89 -10.92
CA TRP A 68 0.18 10.50 -10.53
C TRP A 68 0.80 10.16 -9.16
N LEU A 69 1.96 10.73 -8.84
CA LEU A 69 2.58 10.58 -7.53
C LEU A 69 1.71 11.21 -6.43
N ALA A 70 1.17 12.41 -6.66
CA ALA A 70 0.25 13.06 -5.74
C ALA A 70 -1.03 12.24 -5.53
N ALA A 71 -1.60 11.69 -6.61
CA ALA A 71 -2.75 10.78 -6.52
C ALA A 71 -2.41 9.53 -5.70
N ALA A 72 -1.26 8.91 -5.93
CA ALA A 72 -0.81 7.73 -5.17
C ALA A 72 -0.63 8.04 -3.67
N VAL A 73 -0.07 9.19 -3.33
CA VAL A 73 0.09 9.65 -1.94
C VAL A 73 -1.26 9.87 -1.28
N LEU A 74 -2.20 10.55 -1.96
CA LEU A 74 -3.55 10.79 -1.44
C LEU A 74 -4.31 9.48 -1.20
N CYS A 75 -4.28 8.56 -2.17
CA CYS A 75 -4.88 7.23 -2.02
C CYS A 75 -4.25 6.45 -0.86
N SER A 76 -2.93 6.53 -0.70
CA SER A 76 -2.22 5.85 0.40
C SER A 76 -2.61 6.42 1.76
N LEU A 77 -2.69 7.74 1.90
CA LEU A 77 -3.12 8.40 3.14
C LEU A 77 -4.54 7.99 3.52
N PHE A 78 -5.48 8.11 2.58
CA PHE A 78 -6.87 7.69 2.83
C PHE A 78 -6.98 6.20 3.15
N GLY A 79 -6.20 5.37 2.44
CA GLY A 79 -6.08 3.94 2.72
C GLY A 79 -5.60 3.67 4.16
N TYR A 80 -4.57 4.36 4.63
CA TYR A 80 -4.08 4.19 6.01
C TYR A 80 -5.13 4.55 7.07
N PHE A 81 -5.92 5.62 6.86
CA PHE A 81 -7.02 5.96 7.77
C PHE A 81 -8.04 4.82 7.86
N LEU A 82 -8.43 4.23 6.72
CA LEU A 82 -9.35 3.10 6.69
C LEU A 82 -8.75 1.84 7.33
N VAL A 83 -7.45 1.61 7.17
CA VAL A 83 -6.75 0.48 7.82
C VAL A 83 -6.75 0.64 9.33
N ILE A 84 -6.45 1.84 9.85
CA ILE A 84 -6.52 2.10 11.29
C ILE A 84 -7.93 1.85 11.81
N ALA A 85 -8.95 2.37 11.10
CA ALA A 85 -10.34 2.14 11.47
C ALA A 85 -10.71 0.64 11.48
N ALA A 86 -10.24 -0.14 10.50
CA ALA A 86 -10.45 -1.58 10.44
C ALA A 86 -9.71 -2.35 11.55
N LEU A 87 -8.55 -1.88 12.00
CA LEU A 87 -7.79 -2.50 13.08
C LEU A 87 -8.38 -2.24 14.47
N ASN A 88 -9.18 -1.19 14.62
CA ASN A 88 -9.91 -0.93 15.86
C ASN A 88 -10.98 -2.00 16.15
N THR A 89 -11.47 -2.69 15.12
CA THR A 89 -12.53 -3.71 15.25
C THR A 89 -12.07 -5.11 14.85
N GLY A 90 -11.03 -5.23 14.02
CA GLY A 90 -10.57 -6.48 13.42
C GLY A 90 -9.21 -6.96 13.91
N LYS A 91 -8.95 -8.26 13.76
CA LYS A 91 -7.62 -8.85 14.03
C LYS A 91 -6.61 -8.38 12.96
N VAL A 92 -5.41 -8.00 13.40
CA VAL A 92 -4.28 -7.55 12.54
C VAL A 92 -4.03 -8.47 11.34
N ALA A 93 -4.06 -9.79 11.57
CA ALA A 93 -3.85 -10.81 10.54
C ALA A 93 -4.99 -10.84 9.51
N LEU A 94 -6.25 -10.74 9.95
CA LEU A 94 -7.42 -10.76 9.08
C LEU A 94 -7.46 -9.52 8.18
N VAL A 95 -7.26 -8.34 8.78
CA VAL A 95 -7.16 -7.07 8.04
C VAL A 95 -6.00 -7.10 7.04
N GLY A 96 -4.86 -7.68 7.45
CA GLY A 96 -3.71 -7.88 6.55
C GLY A 96 -4.02 -8.79 5.36
N ALA A 97 -4.74 -9.90 5.59
CA ALA A 97 -5.14 -10.82 4.54
C ALA A 97 -6.09 -10.15 3.53
N VAL A 98 -7.11 -9.42 4.02
CA VAL A 98 -8.03 -8.67 3.14
C VAL A 98 -7.28 -7.62 2.33
N LEU A 99 -6.32 -6.90 2.92
CA LEU A 99 -5.48 -5.94 2.20
C LEU A 99 -4.65 -6.58 1.09
N SER A 100 -4.33 -7.88 1.18
CA SER A 100 -3.60 -8.58 0.12
C SER A 100 -4.41 -8.68 -1.18
N LEU A 101 -5.75 -8.58 -1.13
CA LEU A 101 -6.62 -8.49 -2.31
C LEU A 101 -6.34 -7.25 -3.16
N SER A 102 -5.67 -6.22 -2.63
CA SER A 102 -5.24 -5.06 -3.42
C SER A 102 -4.37 -5.46 -4.62
N THR A 103 -3.55 -6.51 -4.47
CA THR A 103 -2.73 -7.06 -5.56
C THR A 103 -3.58 -7.63 -6.70
N ILE A 104 -4.73 -8.21 -6.36
CA ILE A 104 -5.68 -8.79 -7.31
C ILE A 104 -6.46 -7.67 -8.00
N VAL A 105 -6.92 -6.67 -7.25
CA VAL A 105 -7.55 -5.47 -7.83
C VAL A 105 -6.60 -4.78 -8.81
N LEU A 106 -5.31 -4.65 -8.45
CA LEU A 106 -4.29 -4.08 -9.31
C LEU A 106 -4.06 -4.94 -10.57
N ALA A 107 -3.96 -6.26 -10.43
CA ALA A 107 -3.81 -7.17 -11.56
C ALA A 107 -5.00 -7.08 -12.54
N LEU A 108 -6.24 -7.00 -12.03
CA LEU A 108 -7.42 -6.81 -12.88
C LEU A 108 -7.42 -5.45 -13.57
N ALA A 109 -7.02 -4.39 -12.85
CA ALA A 109 -6.90 -3.06 -13.41
C ALA A 109 -5.80 -3.00 -14.48
N SER A 110 -4.69 -3.73 -14.31
CA SER A 110 -3.57 -3.73 -15.26
C SER A 110 -3.96 -4.32 -16.62
N VAL A 111 -4.87 -5.30 -16.66
CA VAL A 111 -5.45 -5.78 -17.93
C VAL A 111 -6.11 -4.64 -18.71
N ARG A 112 -6.91 -3.82 -18.02
CA ARG A 112 -7.68 -2.77 -18.68
C ARG A 112 -6.86 -1.53 -19.00
N PHE A 113 -5.98 -1.11 -18.10
CA PHE A 113 -5.29 0.18 -18.17
C PHE A 113 -3.84 0.08 -18.65
N LEU A 114 -3.18 -1.06 -18.45
CA LEU A 114 -1.79 -1.29 -18.85
C LEU A 114 -1.65 -2.27 -20.03
N GLY A 115 -2.73 -2.97 -20.39
CA GLY A 115 -2.75 -3.93 -21.49
C GLY A 115 -2.10 -5.27 -21.13
N ASP A 116 -1.96 -5.57 -19.83
CA ASP A 116 -1.40 -6.83 -19.38
C ASP A 116 -2.28 -8.01 -19.82
N THR A 117 -1.63 -9.13 -20.11
CA THR A 117 -2.32 -10.38 -20.43
C THR A 117 -1.87 -11.47 -19.46
N PHE A 118 -2.85 -12.19 -18.93
CA PHE A 118 -2.61 -13.30 -18.02
C PHE A 118 -2.87 -14.62 -18.72
N THR A 119 -2.00 -15.60 -18.49
CA THR A 119 -2.26 -16.97 -18.94
C THR A 119 -3.43 -17.58 -18.13
N PRO A 120 -4.11 -18.60 -18.65
CA PRO A 120 -5.16 -19.30 -17.90
C PRO A 120 -4.68 -19.82 -16.53
N THR A 121 -3.41 -20.26 -16.44
CA THR A 121 -2.80 -20.70 -15.18
C THR A 121 -2.62 -19.56 -14.18
N GLN A 122 -2.23 -18.37 -14.62
CA GLN A 122 -2.12 -17.18 -13.77
C GLN A 122 -3.51 -16.71 -13.30
N ALA A 123 -4.52 -16.78 -14.17
CA ALA A 123 -5.90 -16.46 -13.80
C ALA A 123 -6.46 -17.40 -12.72
N ILE A 124 -6.20 -18.71 -12.83
CA ILE A 124 -6.56 -19.69 -11.80
C ILE A 124 -5.85 -19.38 -10.47
N ALA A 125 -4.57 -19.02 -10.50
CA ALA A 125 -3.83 -18.63 -9.30
C ALA A 125 -4.43 -17.40 -8.62
N LEU A 126 -4.84 -16.39 -9.40
CA LEU A 126 -5.55 -15.21 -8.88
C LEU A 126 -6.88 -15.60 -8.22
N LEU A 127 -7.68 -16.47 -8.86
CA LEU A 127 -8.94 -16.97 -8.27
C LEU A 127 -8.72 -17.71 -6.96
N LEU A 128 -7.70 -18.58 -6.89
CA LEU A 128 -7.35 -19.30 -5.67
C LEU A 128 -6.93 -18.35 -4.55
N ALA A 129 -6.20 -17.28 -4.88
CA ALA A 129 -5.83 -16.24 -3.90
C ALA A 129 -7.08 -15.51 -3.36
N ILE A 130 -8.04 -15.17 -4.21
CA ILE A 130 -9.33 -14.60 -3.77
C ILE A 130 -10.04 -15.55 -2.81
N CYS A 131 -10.20 -16.82 -3.20
CA CYS A 131 -10.88 -17.83 -2.39
C CYS A 131 -10.20 -18.02 -1.03
N SER A 132 -8.86 -18.05 -1.01
CA SER A 132 -8.09 -18.19 0.23
C SER A 132 -8.36 -17.05 1.21
N VAL A 133 -8.35 -15.80 0.73
CA VAL A 133 -8.64 -14.64 1.58
C VAL A 133 -10.11 -14.63 2.02
N ALA A 134 -11.03 -14.96 1.12
CA ALA A 134 -12.46 -15.03 1.44
C ALA A 134 -12.75 -16.06 2.55
N ILE A 135 -12.17 -17.26 2.46
CA ILE A 135 -12.32 -18.30 3.49
C ILE A 135 -11.70 -17.84 4.82
N LEU A 136 -10.55 -17.16 4.78
CA LEU A 136 -9.89 -16.68 5.99
C LEU A 136 -10.67 -15.55 6.67
N ALA A 137 -11.43 -14.75 5.92
CA ALA A 137 -12.17 -13.59 6.42
C ALA A 137 -13.60 -13.89 6.90
N LEU A 138 -14.13 -15.09 6.62
CA LEU A 138 -15.42 -15.61 7.10
C LEU A 138 -15.30 -16.20 8.52
#